data_AF-A0A822BVF8-F1
#
_entry.id   AF-A0A822BVF8-F1
#
_cell.length_a   1.000
_cell.length_b   1.000
_cell.length_c   1.000
_cell.angle_alpha   90.00
_cell.angle_beta   90.00
_cell.angle_gamma   90.00
#
_symmetry.space_group_name_H-M   'P 1'
#
loop_
_entity.id
_entity.type
_entity.pdbx_description
1 polymer ?
#
loop_
_entity_poly.entity_id
_entity_poly.type
_entity_poly.pdbx_seq_one_letter_code
_entity_poly.pdbx_strand_id
1 'polypeptide(L)'
;VRWQSLSDAIKLLGCFTNETRLTDSVISSKFDYASKHNYEIFEQLFYSLDERIISITDLPLELVNACHIARCFHDIALDCIDNYSKFADDFTIDKISQSLINPNLRNEPIKHGTSMDSSDDAAPSPLFRTSTLNMHSTTRTSATFTFPSYMDEPIIVYPGAIVCFLQIISSIPRTIDEQYANRLQYFLMLTLKNLLKYDRNLQIMATYGFSQHIIYICEIALQNENHHLHTSVQYIFERLATFILPVRTL
;
A
#
# COMPACT_ATOMS: atom_id res chain seq x y z
N VAL A 1 -19.34 -16.75 -4.80
CA VAL A 1 -18.74 -16.92 -3.46
C VAL A 1 -19.61 -16.20 -2.43
N ARG A 2 -19.94 -16.83 -1.30
CA ARG A 2 -20.64 -16.16 -0.18
C ARG A 2 -19.61 -15.46 0.71
N TRP A 3 -19.25 -14.24 0.34
CA TRP A 3 -18.20 -13.44 1.01
C TRP A 3 -18.47 -13.22 2.50
N GLN A 4 -19.73 -12.97 2.88
CA GLN A 4 -20.09 -12.78 4.29
C GLN A 4 -19.79 -14.04 5.13
N SER A 5 -20.21 -15.21 4.65
CA SER A 5 -19.95 -16.48 5.34
C SER A 5 -18.46 -16.79 5.45
N LEU A 6 -17.66 -16.39 4.45
CA LEU A 6 -16.20 -16.54 4.49
C LEU A 6 -15.58 -15.61 5.55
N SER A 7 -15.99 -14.35 5.58
CA SER A 7 -15.56 -13.38 6.59
C SER A 7 -15.90 -13.85 8.01
N ASP A 8 -17.14 -14.32 8.22
CA ASP A 8 -17.59 -14.83 9.50
C ASP A 8 -16.79 -16.07 9.93
N ALA A 9 -16.50 -16.99 9.00
CA ALA A 9 -15.67 -18.17 9.28
C ALA A 9 -14.22 -17.81 9.65
N ILE A 10 -13.64 -16.82 8.98
CA ILE A 10 -12.28 -16.34 9.25
C ILE A 10 -12.18 -15.69 10.62
N LYS A 11 -13.23 -14.98 11.07
CA LYS A 11 -13.26 -14.41 12.42
C LYS A 11 -13.22 -15.47 13.53
N LEU A 12 -13.63 -16.71 13.23
CA LEU A 12 -13.55 -17.83 14.17
C LEU A 12 -12.14 -18.42 14.33
N LEU A 13 -11.15 -17.97 13.53
CA LEU A 13 -9.76 -18.44 13.62
C LEU A 13 -9.00 -17.90 14.85
N GLY A 14 -9.63 -17.06 15.68
CA GLY A 14 -9.09 -16.57 16.94
C GLY A 14 -8.11 -15.39 16.83
N CYS A 15 -7.81 -14.91 15.62
CA CYS A 15 -6.98 -13.73 15.37
C CYS A 15 -7.77 -12.45 15.10
N PHE A 16 -9.11 -12.50 15.22
CA PHE A 16 -10.00 -11.36 14.99
C PHE A 16 -11.05 -11.25 16.09
N THR A 17 -11.53 -10.03 16.29
CA THR A 17 -12.70 -9.76 17.13
C THR A 17 -13.99 -9.97 16.34
N ASN A 18 -15.11 -10.06 17.06
CA ASN A 18 -16.44 -10.09 16.45
C ASN A 18 -16.92 -8.70 16.01
N GLU A 19 -16.09 -7.66 16.14
CA GLU A 19 -16.45 -6.31 15.74
C GLU A 19 -16.62 -6.24 14.21
N THR A 20 -17.70 -5.61 13.77
CA THR A 20 -18.01 -5.38 12.35
C THR A 20 -17.91 -3.91 11.98
N ARG A 21 -17.57 -3.06 12.95
CA ARG A 21 -17.51 -1.60 12.87
C ARG A 21 -16.22 -1.13 13.51
N LEU A 22 -15.64 -0.06 12.97
CA LEU A 22 -14.50 0.59 13.59
C LEU A 22 -14.92 1.12 14.97
N THR A 23 -14.07 0.87 15.95
CA THR A 23 -14.19 1.41 17.31
C THR A 23 -13.31 2.64 17.47
N ASP A 24 -13.72 3.55 18.36
CA ASP A 24 -12.99 4.79 18.65
C ASP A 24 -11.52 4.50 18.92
N SER A 25 -10.65 5.13 18.13
CA SER A 25 -9.20 5.10 18.31
C SER A 25 -8.69 6.50 18.05
N VAL A 26 -8.74 7.29 19.13
CA VAL A 26 -8.30 8.68 19.09
C VAL A 26 -6.80 8.69 18.83
N ILE A 27 -6.36 9.55 17.90
CA ILE A 27 -4.93 9.82 17.70
C ILE A 27 -4.36 10.25 19.06
N SER A 28 -3.56 9.39 19.68
CA SER A 28 -2.71 9.83 20.79
C SER A 28 -1.83 10.93 20.23
N SER A 29 -1.86 12.12 20.83
CA SER A 29 -1.15 13.34 20.39
C SER A 29 0.37 13.17 20.18
N LYS A 30 0.90 11.97 20.46
CA LYS A 30 2.30 11.56 20.31
C LYS A 30 2.60 10.79 19.02
N PHE A 31 1.61 10.27 18.28
CA PHE A 31 1.86 9.35 17.15
C PHE A 31 1.33 9.87 15.81
N ASP A 32 2.24 10.17 14.89
CA ASP A 32 1.92 10.49 13.49
C ASP A 32 1.80 9.21 12.66
N TYR A 33 0.60 8.63 12.59
CA TYR A 33 0.34 7.42 11.82
C TYR A 33 0.64 7.57 10.31
N ALA A 34 0.69 8.80 9.77
CA ALA A 34 0.99 9.02 8.36
C ALA A 34 2.48 8.83 8.02
N SER A 35 3.36 8.89 9.01
CA SER A 35 4.78 8.70 8.82
C SER A 35 5.12 7.24 8.48
N LYS A 36 5.90 7.03 7.41
CA LYS A 36 6.23 5.69 6.88
C LYS A 36 6.83 4.74 7.91
N HIS A 37 7.70 5.23 8.79
CA HIS A 37 8.33 4.43 9.86
C HIS A 37 7.30 3.76 10.78
N ASN A 38 6.09 4.30 10.88
CA ASN A 38 5.04 3.76 11.73
C ASN A 38 4.28 2.59 11.08
N TYR A 39 4.44 2.30 9.80
CA TYR A 39 3.79 1.11 9.21
C TYR A 39 4.71 0.28 8.32
N GLU A 40 5.97 0.67 8.17
CA GLU A 40 6.94 -0.02 7.33
C GLU A 40 7.09 -1.52 7.65
N ILE A 41 7.05 -1.89 8.93
CA ILE A 41 7.06 -3.31 9.34
C ILE A 41 5.90 -4.10 8.71
N PHE A 42 4.70 -3.52 8.68
CA PHE A 42 3.52 -4.15 8.11
C PHE A 42 3.56 -4.11 6.58
N GLU A 43 4.14 -3.07 5.99
CA GLU A 43 4.42 -3.02 4.54
C GLU A 43 5.37 -4.16 4.12
N GLN A 44 6.46 -4.34 4.85
CA GLN A 44 7.41 -5.43 4.61
C GLN A 44 6.75 -6.79 4.83
N LEU A 45 5.99 -6.98 5.91
CA LEU A 45 5.26 -8.22 6.16
C LEU A 45 4.23 -8.52 5.06
N PHE A 46 3.51 -7.49 4.63
CA PHE A 46 2.44 -7.61 3.64
C PHE A 46 2.96 -7.91 2.24
N TYR A 47 4.13 -7.41 1.84
CA TYR A 47 4.67 -7.65 0.49
C TYR A 47 5.78 -8.71 0.44
N SER A 48 6.69 -8.75 1.42
CA SER A 48 7.90 -9.59 1.38
C SER A 48 7.67 -11.06 1.74
N LEU A 49 6.61 -11.40 2.50
CA LEU A 49 6.37 -12.76 3.03
C LEU A 49 7.58 -13.38 3.75
N ASP A 50 8.52 -12.56 4.22
CA ASP A 50 9.74 -13.05 4.85
C ASP A 50 9.46 -13.36 6.33
N GLU A 51 9.37 -14.64 6.66
CA GLU A 51 9.16 -15.13 8.02
C GLU A 51 10.26 -14.69 9.01
N ARG A 52 11.44 -14.28 8.50
CA ARG A 52 12.51 -13.73 9.34
C ARG A 52 12.11 -12.41 9.99
N ILE A 53 11.21 -11.64 9.38
CA ILE A 53 10.69 -10.39 9.94
C ILE A 53 9.98 -10.66 11.27
N ILE A 54 9.23 -11.77 11.36
CA ILE A 54 8.50 -12.18 12.57
C ILE A 54 9.47 -12.42 13.72
N SER A 55 10.62 -13.03 13.43
CA SER A 55 11.65 -13.32 14.45
C SER A 55 12.39 -12.08 14.95
N ILE A 56 12.38 -10.99 14.19
CA ILE A 56 13.14 -9.76 14.52
C ILE A 56 12.30 -8.76 15.31
N THR A 57 10.97 -8.82 15.21
CA THR A 57 10.11 -7.69 15.55
C THR A 57 9.24 -7.86 16.79
N ASP A 58 9.37 -8.97 17.53
CA ASP A 58 8.58 -9.29 18.75
C ASP A 58 7.08 -9.01 18.59
N LEU A 59 6.56 -9.16 17.36
CA LEU A 59 5.18 -8.80 17.02
C LEU A 59 4.23 -9.92 17.45
N PRO A 60 3.06 -9.61 18.06
CA PRO A 60 2.08 -10.62 18.41
C PRO A 60 1.64 -11.43 17.17
N LEU A 61 1.63 -12.75 17.32
CA LEU A 61 1.29 -13.69 16.24
C LEU A 61 -0.11 -13.42 15.66
N GLU A 62 -1.04 -12.95 16.48
CA GLU A 62 -2.39 -12.56 16.05
C GLU A 62 -2.36 -11.45 14.99
N LEU A 63 -1.50 -10.44 15.16
CA LEU A 63 -1.37 -9.32 14.21
C LEU A 63 -0.66 -9.74 12.93
N VAL A 64 0.32 -10.65 13.04
CA VAL A 64 0.98 -11.26 11.89
C VAL A 64 -0.03 -12.03 11.05
N ASN A 65 -0.82 -12.90 11.69
CA ASN A 65 -1.85 -13.68 11.02
C ASN A 65 -2.93 -12.80 10.42
N ALA A 66 -3.37 -11.75 11.14
CA ALA A 66 -4.32 -10.78 10.62
C ALA A 66 -3.80 -10.08 9.35
N CYS A 67 -2.52 -9.70 9.33
CA CYS A 67 -1.86 -9.10 8.17
C CYS A 67 -1.84 -10.06 6.97
N HIS A 68 -1.47 -11.33 7.17
CA HIS A 68 -1.46 -12.32 6.10
C HIS A 68 -2.86 -12.62 5.55
N ILE A 69 -3.87 -12.73 6.41
CA ILE A 69 -5.25 -12.95 5.98
C ILE A 69 -5.76 -11.74 5.18
N ALA A 70 -5.45 -10.52 5.62
CA ALA A 70 -5.75 -9.32 4.86
C ALA A 70 -5.05 -9.33 3.50
N ARG A 71 -3.78 -9.74 3.43
CA ARG A 71 -3.05 -9.94 2.16
C ARG A 71 -3.77 -10.95 1.26
N CYS A 72 -4.22 -12.09 1.79
CA CYS A 72 -4.98 -13.06 1.00
C CYS A 72 -6.24 -12.44 0.39
N PHE A 73 -7.00 -11.63 1.13
CA PHE A 73 -8.16 -10.94 0.58
C PHE A 73 -7.80 -9.91 -0.49
N HIS A 74 -6.69 -9.19 -0.30
CA HIS A 74 -6.16 -8.28 -1.31
C HIS A 74 -5.78 -9.01 -2.59
N ASP A 75 -5.04 -10.11 -2.48
CA ASP A 75 -4.56 -10.89 -3.62
C ASP A 75 -5.73 -11.61 -4.33
N ILE A 76 -6.72 -12.11 -3.57
CA ILE A 76 -7.98 -12.60 -4.12
C ILE A 76 -8.70 -11.48 -4.87
N ALA A 77 -8.80 -10.28 -4.30
CA ALA A 77 -9.52 -9.17 -4.93
C ALA A 77 -8.94 -8.80 -6.31
N LEU A 78 -7.63 -8.93 -6.47
CA LEU A 78 -6.91 -8.61 -7.71
C LEU A 78 -6.70 -9.82 -8.64
N ASP A 79 -7.15 -11.01 -8.24
CA ASP A 79 -6.88 -12.28 -8.95
C ASP A 79 -5.37 -12.57 -9.12
N CYS A 80 -4.58 -12.18 -8.12
CA CYS A 80 -3.12 -12.24 -8.15
C CYS A 80 -2.52 -13.38 -7.32
N ILE A 81 -3.34 -14.30 -6.78
CA ILE A 81 -2.88 -15.40 -5.92
C ILE A 81 -1.79 -16.24 -6.62
N ASP A 82 -2.00 -16.56 -7.91
CA ASP A 82 -1.08 -17.42 -8.67
C ASP A 82 0.25 -16.72 -9.02
N ASN A 83 0.28 -15.38 -9.02
CA ASN A 83 1.50 -14.61 -9.30
C ASN A 83 2.54 -14.72 -8.18
N TYR A 84 2.15 -15.22 -7.00
CA TYR A 84 3.09 -15.49 -5.91
C TYR A 84 4.07 -16.62 -6.22
N SER A 85 3.63 -17.67 -6.94
CA SER A 85 4.51 -18.77 -7.36
C SER A 85 5.70 -18.27 -8.20
N LYS A 86 5.45 -17.27 -9.05
CA LYS A 86 6.47 -16.63 -9.90
C LYS A 86 7.44 -15.74 -9.11
N PHE A 87 6.97 -15.12 -8.01
CA PHE A 87 7.82 -14.32 -7.12
C PHE A 87 8.72 -15.18 -6.22
N ALA A 88 8.23 -16.34 -5.78
CA ALA A 88 9.04 -17.30 -5.03
C ALA A 88 10.20 -17.86 -5.88
N ASP A 89 9.96 -18.07 -7.18
CA ASP A 89 11.00 -18.52 -8.11
C ASP A 89 12.08 -17.43 -8.36
N ASP A 90 11.71 -16.15 -8.41
CA ASP A 90 12.66 -15.03 -8.66
C ASP A 90 13.49 -14.62 -7.42
N PHE A 91 13.13 -15.15 -6.24
CA PHE A 91 13.88 -15.04 -4.98
C PHE A 91 14.73 -16.28 -4.66
N THR A 92 15.03 -17.13 -5.65
CA THR A 92 16.05 -18.16 -5.48
C THR A 92 17.36 -17.52 -5.00
N ILE A 93 18.01 -18.25 -4.09
CA ILE A 93 19.17 -17.92 -3.21
C ILE A 93 20.42 -17.33 -3.92
N ASP A 94 20.39 -17.10 -5.23
CA ASP A 94 21.52 -16.61 -6.02
C ASP A 94 21.74 -15.08 -5.92
N LYS A 95 20.69 -14.28 -5.67
CA LYS A 95 20.84 -12.80 -5.54
C LYS A 95 21.28 -12.33 -4.15
N ILE A 96 20.91 -13.05 -3.09
CA ILE A 96 21.35 -12.72 -1.71
C ILE A 96 22.82 -13.08 -1.50
N SER A 97 23.30 -14.12 -2.19
CA SER A 97 24.72 -14.53 -2.15
C SER A 97 25.67 -13.46 -2.72
N GLN A 98 25.17 -12.53 -3.54
CA GLN A 98 25.97 -11.42 -4.09
C GLN A 98 25.99 -10.18 -3.19
N SER A 99 25.04 -10.00 -2.26
CA SER A 99 24.96 -8.79 -1.42
C SER A 99 25.58 -8.94 -0.03
N LEU A 100 25.98 -10.16 0.37
CA LEU A 100 26.55 -10.45 1.70
C LEU A 100 28.06 -10.74 1.69
N ILE A 101 28.74 -10.62 0.55
CA ILE A 101 30.20 -10.68 0.44
C ILE A 101 30.74 -9.28 0.11
N ASN A 102 30.91 -8.44 1.13
CA ASN A 102 31.72 -7.20 1.05
C ASN A 102 33.23 -7.56 1.06
N PRO A 103 34.19 -6.63 0.83
CA PRO A 103 34.23 -5.40 0.02
C PRO A 103 35.49 -5.33 -0.90
N ASN A 104 35.48 -4.47 -1.94
CA ASN A 104 36.64 -4.00 -2.73
C ASN A 104 37.52 -5.00 -3.55
N LEU A 105 37.93 -4.52 -4.73
CA LEU A 105 38.98 -5.01 -5.66
C LEU A 105 38.59 -6.08 -6.70
N ARG A 106 38.31 -5.60 -7.93
CA ARG A 106 38.90 -6.12 -9.19
C ARG A 106 38.54 -5.14 -10.32
N ASN A 107 39.43 -4.22 -10.69
CA ASN A 107 40.42 -4.36 -11.76
C ASN A 107 39.88 -4.99 -13.04
N GLU A 108 39.93 -4.20 -14.13
CA GLU A 108 40.45 -4.48 -15.49
C GLU A 108 39.67 -3.65 -16.54
N PRO A 109 40.21 -3.31 -17.73
CA PRO A 109 41.58 -2.89 -18.04
C PRO A 109 41.65 -1.61 -18.89
N ILE A 110 42.88 -1.09 -18.95
CA ILE A 110 43.39 0.01 -19.76
C ILE A 110 43.19 -0.25 -21.28
N LYS A 111 42.70 0.76 -22.01
CA LYS A 111 43.05 0.97 -23.43
C LYS A 111 43.48 2.42 -23.66
N HIS A 112 44.71 2.56 -24.12
CA HIS A 112 45.45 3.77 -24.44
C HIS A 112 45.35 4.07 -25.94
N GLY A 113 45.38 5.36 -26.32
CA GLY A 113 45.68 5.88 -27.67
C GLY A 113 44.98 7.22 -27.97
N THR A 114 45.56 8.39 -27.65
CA THR A 114 46.33 9.32 -28.54
C THR A 114 45.52 9.84 -29.75
N SER A 115 45.38 11.14 -30.10
CA SER A 115 46.21 12.35 -29.96
C SER A 115 45.44 13.63 -30.43
N MET A 116 46.03 14.81 -30.20
CA MET A 116 45.58 16.22 -30.38
C MET A 116 45.37 16.79 -31.81
N ASP A 117 44.72 17.98 -31.84
CA ASP A 117 44.83 19.15 -32.77
C ASP A 117 43.93 19.14 -34.05
N SER A 118 43.34 20.21 -34.62
CA SER A 118 43.37 21.68 -34.46
C SER A 118 42.16 22.38 -35.19
N SER A 119 41.81 23.59 -34.72
CA SER A 119 41.23 24.84 -35.31
C SER A 119 40.28 24.95 -36.55
N ASP A 120 39.29 25.85 -36.35
CA ASP A 120 38.75 26.93 -37.23
C ASP A 120 37.35 26.89 -37.91
N ASP A 121 36.61 27.98 -37.60
CA ASP A 121 35.59 28.77 -38.33
C ASP A 121 34.14 28.30 -38.59
N ALA A 122 33.18 28.92 -37.86
CA ALA A 122 32.24 29.96 -38.36
C ALA A 122 30.92 30.03 -37.55
N ALA A 123 30.61 31.21 -37.00
CA ALA A 123 29.32 31.61 -36.38
C ALA A 123 28.36 32.19 -37.48
N PRO A 124 27.04 32.50 -37.24
CA PRO A 124 26.40 32.83 -35.96
C PRO A 124 24.98 32.27 -35.69
N SER A 125 24.58 32.38 -34.42
CA SER A 125 23.30 32.04 -33.78
C SER A 125 22.10 32.90 -34.25
N PRO A 126 20.84 32.56 -33.88
CA PRO A 126 20.35 33.03 -32.58
C PRO A 126 19.41 32.09 -31.79
N LEU A 127 19.59 32.14 -30.47
CA LEU A 127 18.58 32.25 -29.41
C LEU A 127 17.38 31.29 -29.42
N PHE A 128 17.41 30.29 -28.54
CA PHE A 128 16.39 30.15 -27.48
C PHE A 128 17.04 29.56 -26.22
N ARG A 129 17.11 30.40 -25.17
CA ARG A 129 17.10 29.97 -23.75
C ARG A 129 15.90 29.03 -23.55
N THR A 130 15.95 27.98 -22.75
CA THR A 130 16.02 28.09 -21.29
C THR A 130 16.49 26.79 -20.65
N SER A 131 17.28 26.96 -19.59
CA SER A 131 17.66 25.95 -18.62
C SER A 131 16.42 25.30 -17.97
N THR A 132 16.33 23.97 -17.98
CA THR A 132 15.51 23.25 -17.01
C THR A 132 16.41 22.70 -15.93
N LEU A 133 16.60 23.51 -14.90
CA LEU A 133 17.00 23.07 -13.57
C LEU A 133 16.03 21.96 -13.15
N ASN A 134 16.57 20.76 -12.91
CA ASN A 134 15.80 19.65 -12.36
C ASN A 134 15.55 19.96 -10.87
N MET A 135 14.52 20.74 -10.62
CA MET A 135 14.14 21.21 -9.30
C MET A 135 13.42 20.07 -8.58
N HIS A 136 14.12 19.39 -7.68
CA HIS A 136 13.50 18.50 -6.71
C HIS A 136 12.69 19.36 -5.76
N SER A 137 11.42 19.60 -6.11
CA SER A 137 10.46 20.22 -5.21
C SER A 137 10.04 19.16 -4.19
N THR A 138 10.72 19.16 -3.04
CA THR A 138 10.21 18.60 -1.80
C THR A 138 8.91 19.31 -1.44
N THR A 139 7.82 18.81 -2.02
CA THR A 139 6.46 19.13 -1.63
C THR A 139 5.92 17.94 -0.84
N ARG A 140 5.76 18.20 0.46
CA ARG A 140 5.06 17.43 1.50
C ARG A 140 4.55 16.06 1.05
N THR A 141 5.32 15.06 1.46
CA THR A 141 5.04 13.61 1.36
C THR A 141 3.63 13.27 1.82
N SER A 142 2.72 13.14 0.87
CA SER A 142 1.58 12.25 1.00
C SER A 142 2.06 10.90 0.48
N ALA A 143 2.00 9.86 1.33
CA ALA A 143 2.46 8.51 1.04
C ALA A 143 1.82 7.99 -0.26
N THR A 144 2.56 8.11 -1.36
CA THR A 144 2.17 7.60 -2.67
C THR A 144 2.99 6.34 -2.85
N PHE A 145 2.34 5.19 -2.69
CA PHE A 145 2.94 3.90 -3.00
C PHE A 145 3.01 3.77 -4.50
N THR A 146 4.22 3.70 -5.02
CA THR A 146 4.47 3.34 -6.42
C THR A 146 4.58 1.83 -6.46
N PHE A 147 3.62 1.16 -7.11
CA PHE A 147 3.74 -0.27 -7.41
C PHE A 147 5.00 -0.49 -8.28
N PRO A 148 5.71 -1.63 -8.13
CA PRO A 148 6.88 -1.91 -8.97
C PRO A 148 6.50 -1.82 -10.46
N SER A 149 7.36 -1.20 -11.27
CA SER A 149 7.15 -0.81 -12.69
C SER A 149 6.77 -1.94 -13.67
N TYR A 150 6.62 -3.19 -13.20
CA TYR A 150 6.26 -4.37 -13.97
C TYR A 150 4.83 -4.86 -13.68
N MET A 151 4.13 -4.25 -12.72
CA MET A 151 2.73 -4.52 -12.45
C MET A 151 1.90 -3.48 -13.21
N ASP A 152 1.12 -3.95 -14.19
CA ASP A 152 0.02 -3.15 -14.75
C ASP A 152 -0.84 -2.60 -13.60
N GLU A 153 -1.50 -1.46 -13.84
CA GLU A 153 -2.43 -0.83 -12.89
C GLU A 153 -3.33 -1.89 -12.23
N PRO A 154 -3.32 -2.06 -10.88
CA PRO A 154 -4.02 -3.16 -10.25
C PRO A 154 -5.53 -3.00 -10.43
N ILE A 155 -6.19 -4.00 -11.01
CA ILE A 155 -7.63 -3.98 -11.28
C ILE A 155 -8.35 -4.90 -10.30
N ILE A 156 -9.38 -4.37 -9.64
CA ILE A 156 -10.27 -5.17 -8.79
C ILE A 156 -11.10 -6.10 -9.68
N VAL A 157 -10.93 -7.41 -9.48
CA VAL A 157 -11.71 -8.48 -10.14
C VAL A 157 -12.85 -8.93 -9.23
N TYR A 158 -12.60 -9.05 -7.92
CA TYR A 158 -13.57 -9.54 -6.95
C TYR A 158 -13.90 -8.50 -5.86
N PRO A 159 -14.89 -7.61 -6.10
CA PRO A 159 -15.23 -6.53 -5.15
C PRO A 159 -15.73 -7.04 -3.78
N GLY A 160 -16.31 -8.23 -3.73
CA GLY A 160 -16.70 -8.87 -2.46
C GLY A 160 -15.51 -9.20 -1.54
N ALA A 161 -14.34 -9.50 -2.11
CA ALA A 161 -13.12 -9.70 -1.33
C ALA A 161 -12.63 -8.40 -0.70
N ILE A 162 -12.81 -7.25 -1.37
CA ILE A 162 -12.52 -5.92 -0.80
C ILE A 162 -13.47 -5.57 0.35
N VAL A 163 -14.74 -5.98 0.28
CA VAL A 163 -15.66 -5.83 1.42
C VAL A 163 -15.19 -6.66 2.61
N CYS A 164 -14.77 -7.91 2.38
CA CYS A 164 -14.16 -8.71 3.44
C CYS A 164 -12.87 -8.08 3.97
N PHE A 165 -12.01 -7.55 3.10
CA PHE A 165 -10.81 -6.82 3.48
C PHE A 165 -11.14 -5.65 4.42
N LEU A 166 -12.16 -4.85 4.11
CA LEU A 166 -12.65 -3.77 4.97
C LEU A 166 -13.19 -4.29 6.31
N GLN A 167 -13.93 -5.40 6.31
CA GLN A 167 -14.40 -6.02 7.54
C GLN A 167 -13.24 -6.51 8.42
N ILE A 168 -12.22 -7.12 7.81
CA ILE A 168 -11.01 -7.56 8.50
C ILE A 168 -10.28 -6.38 9.15
N ILE A 169 -10.17 -5.24 8.46
CA ILE A 169 -9.61 -4.00 9.04
C ILE A 169 -10.33 -3.63 10.34
N SER A 170 -11.67 -3.74 10.38
CA SER A 170 -12.44 -3.41 11.58
C SER A 170 -12.35 -4.43 12.71
N SER A 171 -11.91 -5.66 12.42
CA SER A 171 -11.88 -6.77 13.37
C SER A 171 -10.50 -7.06 13.96
N ILE A 172 -9.51 -6.19 13.73
CA ILE A 172 -8.15 -6.38 14.26
C ILE A 172 -8.19 -6.34 15.80
N PRO A 173 -7.61 -7.34 16.50
CA PRO A 173 -7.60 -7.37 17.96
C PRO A 173 -6.71 -6.26 18.52
N ARG A 174 -7.28 -5.47 19.45
CA ARG A 174 -6.59 -4.36 20.15
C ARG A 174 -6.10 -4.73 21.55
N THR A 175 -6.37 -5.96 22.01
CA THR A 175 -6.21 -6.38 23.41
C THR A 175 -4.77 -6.63 23.86
N ILE A 176 -3.86 -6.93 22.94
CA ILE A 176 -2.46 -7.28 23.26
C ILE A 176 -1.55 -6.05 23.11
N ASP A 177 -1.56 -5.42 21.95
CA ASP A 177 -0.80 -4.19 21.69
C ASP A 177 -1.61 -3.25 20.81
N GLU A 178 -2.23 -2.26 21.45
CA GLU A 178 -3.07 -1.28 20.79
C GLU A 178 -2.30 -0.44 19.75
N GLN A 179 -1.02 -0.17 19.97
CA GLN A 179 -0.22 0.63 19.04
C GLN A 179 0.07 -0.15 17.76
N TYR A 180 0.53 -1.39 17.87
CA TYR A 180 0.74 -2.23 16.68
C TYR A 180 -0.57 -2.54 15.96
N ALA A 181 -1.67 -2.75 16.68
CA ALA A 181 -3.00 -2.95 16.09
C ALA A 181 -3.44 -1.72 15.27
N ASN A 182 -3.32 -0.50 15.82
CA ASN A 182 -3.67 0.73 15.11
C ASN A 182 -2.75 0.98 13.90
N ARG A 183 -1.45 0.67 14.02
CA ARG A 183 -0.48 0.76 12.91
C ARG A 183 -0.84 -0.19 11.76
N LEU A 184 -1.21 -1.44 12.06
CA LEU A 184 -1.70 -2.40 11.08
C LEU A 184 -3.01 -1.92 10.45
N GLN A 185 -3.96 -1.46 11.26
CA GLN A 185 -5.26 -0.95 10.81
C GLN A 185 -5.08 0.22 9.83
N TYR A 186 -4.18 1.16 10.17
CA TYR A 186 -3.80 2.27 9.29
C TYR A 186 -3.20 1.79 7.98
N PHE A 187 -2.22 0.89 8.02
CA PHE A 187 -1.56 0.34 6.84
C PHE A 187 -2.54 -0.34 5.88
N LEU A 188 -3.43 -1.18 6.40
CA LEU A 188 -4.41 -1.88 5.57
C LEU A 188 -5.43 -0.90 4.98
N MET A 189 -5.92 0.07 5.75
CA MET A 189 -6.79 1.13 5.22
C MET A 189 -6.08 1.98 4.15
N LEU A 190 -4.79 2.25 4.33
CA LEU A 190 -3.97 2.94 3.35
C LEU A 190 -3.82 2.12 2.05
N THR A 191 -3.66 0.81 2.17
CA THR A 191 -3.64 -0.12 1.03
C THR A 191 -4.96 -0.10 0.27
N LEU A 192 -6.09 -0.18 0.98
CA LEU A 192 -7.42 -0.03 0.40
C LEU A 192 -7.60 1.33 -0.29
N LYS A 193 -7.18 2.42 0.36
CA LYS A 193 -7.19 3.76 -0.23
C LYS A 193 -6.43 3.81 -1.55
N ASN A 194 -5.27 3.18 -1.62
CA ASN A 194 -4.45 3.15 -2.83
C ASN A 194 -5.11 2.41 -3.99
N LEU A 195 -5.83 1.31 -3.73
CA LEU A 195 -6.61 0.62 -4.77
C LEU A 195 -7.71 1.50 -5.36
N LEU A 196 -8.30 2.37 -4.54
CA LEU A 196 -9.41 3.26 -4.94
C LEU A 196 -8.94 4.61 -5.51
N LYS A 197 -7.63 4.81 -5.69
CA LYS A 197 -7.11 5.94 -6.48
C LYS A 197 -7.45 5.81 -7.96
N TYR A 198 -7.56 4.57 -8.44
CA TYR A 198 -7.83 4.24 -9.83
C TYR A 198 -9.33 4.34 -10.14
N ASP A 199 -9.69 5.12 -11.18
CA ASP A 199 -11.09 5.36 -11.54
C ASP A 199 -11.84 4.07 -11.88
N ARG A 200 -11.18 3.12 -12.55
CA ARG A 200 -11.76 1.82 -12.87
C ARG A 200 -12.15 1.05 -11.61
N ASN A 201 -11.26 0.99 -10.62
CA ASN A 201 -11.53 0.31 -9.34
C ASN A 201 -12.64 1.01 -8.58
N LEU A 202 -12.65 2.34 -8.60
CA LEU A 202 -13.69 3.13 -7.98
C LEU A 202 -15.06 2.86 -8.60
N GLN A 203 -15.14 2.78 -9.93
CA GLN A 203 -16.37 2.43 -10.65
C GLN A 203 -16.90 1.05 -10.24
N ILE A 204 -16.01 0.05 -10.19
CA ILE A 204 -16.36 -1.32 -9.82
C ILE A 204 -16.93 -1.35 -8.39
N MET A 205 -16.24 -0.72 -7.44
CA MET A 205 -16.64 -0.70 -6.04
C MET A 205 -17.90 0.14 -5.80
N ALA A 206 -18.04 1.28 -6.48
CA ALA A 206 -19.25 2.10 -6.42
C ALA A 206 -20.48 1.32 -6.94
N THR A 207 -20.34 0.63 -8.08
CA THR A 207 -21.41 -0.22 -8.65
C THR A 207 -21.77 -1.38 -7.72
N TYR A 208 -20.80 -1.91 -6.98
CA TYR A 208 -21.01 -2.96 -5.99
C TYR A 208 -21.67 -2.46 -4.68
N GLY A 209 -21.90 -1.15 -4.52
CA GLY A 209 -22.51 -0.59 -3.31
C GLY A 209 -21.53 -0.45 -2.14
N PHE A 210 -20.24 -0.28 -2.41
CA PHE A 210 -19.20 -0.16 -1.38
C PHE A 210 -19.41 1.03 -0.44
N SER A 211 -20.02 2.12 -0.90
CA SER A 211 -20.30 3.30 -0.08
C SER A 211 -21.17 2.99 1.14
N GLN A 212 -22.13 2.07 1.02
CA GLN A 212 -22.96 1.65 2.15
C GLN A 212 -22.11 0.93 3.21
N HIS A 213 -21.13 0.14 2.78
CA HIS A 213 -20.22 -0.57 3.65
C HIS A 213 -19.25 0.39 4.34
N ILE A 214 -18.72 1.38 3.61
CA ILE A 214 -17.88 2.44 4.21
C ILE A 214 -18.65 3.23 5.26
N ILE A 215 -19.89 3.66 4.97
CA ILE A 215 -20.71 4.37 5.96
C ILE A 215 -21.00 3.48 7.17
N TYR A 216 -21.37 2.21 6.96
CA TYR A 216 -21.73 1.30 8.04
C TYR A 216 -20.54 0.89 8.93
N ILE A 217 -19.40 0.53 8.32
CA ILE A 217 -18.22 0.03 9.02
C ILE A 217 -17.39 1.19 9.59
N CYS A 218 -17.26 2.29 8.83
CA CYS A 218 -16.37 3.40 9.18
C CYS A 218 -17.10 4.64 9.70
N GLU A 219 -18.35 4.51 10.17
CA GLU A 219 -19.17 5.60 10.71
C GLU A 219 -18.40 6.48 11.71
N ILE A 220 -17.76 5.85 12.69
CA ILE A 220 -17.01 6.55 13.75
C ILE A 220 -15.82 7.32 13.18
N ALA A 221 -15.07 6.70 12.26
CA ALA A 221 -13.92 7.35 11.62
C ALA A 221 -14.34 8.51 10.69
N LEU A 222 -15.57 8.50 10.15
CA LEU A 222 -16.12 9.62 9.37
C LEU A 222 -16.58 10.78 10.27
N GLN A 223 -17.16 10.48 11.43
CA GLN A 223 -17.66 11.49 12.37
C GLN A 223 -16.54 12.14 13.19
N ASN A 224 -15.47 11.42 13.48
CA ASN A 224 -14.39 11.88 14.33
C ASN A 224 -13.14 12.25 13.52
N GLU A 225 -12.90 13.56 13.34
CA GLU A 225 -11.72 14.08 12.65
C GLU A 225 -10.39 13.69 13.30
N ASN A 226 -10.42 13.39 14.61
CA ASN A 226 -9.25 12.96 15.38
C ASN A 226 -9.02 11.45 15.32
N HIS A 227 -9.79 10.69 14.53
CA HIS A 227 -9.56 9.27 14.35
C HIS A 227 -8.36 9.04 13.42
N HIS A 228 -7.47 8.10 13.76
CA HIS A 228 -6.25 7.86 12.97
C HIS A 228 -6.50 7.42 11.50
N LEU A 229 -7.72 7.00 11.15
CA LEU A 229 -8.12 6.57 9.82
C LEU A 229 -8.91 7.64 9.07
N HIS A 230 -9.28 8.74 9.73
CA HIS A 230 -10.21 9.74 9.23
C HIS A 230 -9.84 10.21 7.82
N THR A 231 -8.62 10.68 7.63
CA THR A 231 -8.14 11.17 6.32
C THR A 231 -8.25 10.13 5.21
N SER A 232 -7.96 8.86 5.51
CA SER A 232 -8.02 7.79 4.51
C SER A 232 -9.47 7.41 4.18
N VAL A 233 -10.32 7.30 5.20
CA VAL A 233 -11.74 6.95 5.03
C VAL A 233 -12.50 8.09 4.33
N GLN A 234 -12.26 9.34 4.74
CA GLN A 234 -12.85 10.52 4.12
C GLN A 234 -12.48 10.60 2.63
N TYR A 235 -11.20 10.43 2.29
CA TYR A 235 -10.77 10.41 0.88
C TYR A 235 -11.52 9.34 0.07
N ILE A 236 -11.61 8.11 0.59
CA ILE A 236 -12.33 7.01 -0.08
C ILE A 236 -13.81 7.39 -0.26
N PHE A 237 -14.44 7.93 0.77
CA PHE A 237 -15.84 8.31 0.75
C PHE A 237 -16.13 9.43 -0.26
N GLU A 238 -15.34 10.49 -0.27
CA GLU A 238 -15.48 11.62 -1.21
C GLU A 238 -15.30 11.17 -2.67
N ARG A 239 -14.30 10.31 -2.91
CA ARG A 239 -14.09 9.69 -4.22
C ARG A 239 -15.33 8.89 -4.66
N LEU A 240 -15.84 8.01 -3.80
CA LEU A 240 -17.03 7.20 -4.10
C LEU A 240 -18.27 8.08 -4.36
N ALA A 241 -18.46 9.14 -3.58
CA ALA A 241 -19.56 10.08 -3.75
C ALA A 241 -19.47 10.84 -5.08
N THR A 242 -18.27 11.26 -5.48
CA THR A 242 -18.01 11.91 -6.77
C THR A 242 -18.40 11.00 -7.95
N PHE A 243 -18.19 9.70 -7.82
CA PHE A 243 -18.56 8.73 -8.85
C PHE A 243 -20.06 8.40 -8.86
N ILE A 244 -20.69 8.35 -7.69
CA ILE A 244 -22.12 8.04 -7.54
C ILE A 244 -23.01 9.18 -8.03
N LEU A 245 -22.54 10.43 -7.97
CA LEU A 245 -23.22 11.58 -8.55
C LEU A 245 -22.93 11.63 -10.05
N PRO A 246 -23.80 11.11 -10.92
CA PRO A 246 -23.66 11.39 -12.34
C PRO A 246 -23.94 12.89 -12.50
N VAL A 247 -23.31 13.51 -13.49
CA VAL A 247 -23.80 14.76 -14.08
C VAL A 247 -25.21 14.47 -14.64
N ARG A 248 -26.21 14.51 -13.76
CA ARG A 248 -27.65 14.44 -14.02
C ARG A 248 -28.36 15.56 -13.27
N THR A 249 -27.71 16.72 -13.21
CA THR A 249 -28.34 18.03 -13.05
C THR A 249 -27.33 19.02 -13.59
N LEU A 250 -27.44 19.33 -14.89
CA LEU A 250 -27.35 20.64 -15.53
C LEU A 250 -27.43 20.46 -17.04
#